data_AF-A0A1Y0VNG5-F1
#
_entry.id   AF-A0A1Y0VNG5-F1
#
_cell.length_a   1.000
_cell.length_b   1.000
_cell.length_c   1.000
_cell.angle_alpha   90.00
_cell.angle_beta   90.00
_cell.angle_gamma   90.00
#
_symmetry.space_group_name_H-M   'P 1'
#
loop_
_entity.id
_entity.type
_entity.pdbx_description
1 polymer ?
#
loop_
_entity_poly.entity_id
_entity_poly.type
_entity_poly.pdbx_seq_one_letter_code
_entity_poly.pdbx_strand_id
1 'polypeptide(L)'
;MEEKLNGNDYGKQATIDVLTTKDVDVYKVTTGHFEAENKFDKDSVLLAGSKVKISEWKMSTGSLRIVSSSRYQSSEENFYVIYCDENDTTWFKEL
;
A
#
# COMPACT_ATOMS: atom_id res chain seq x y z
N MET A 1 -1.37 -4.31 -27.76
CA MET A 1 -1.59 -4.41 -26.31
C MET A 1 -1.30 -3.04 -25.76
N GLU A 2 -2.29 -2.36 -25.19
CA GLU A 2 -2.05 -1.12 -24.45
C GLU A 2 -1.25 -1.45 -23.20
N GLU A 3 -0.17 -0.71 -23.00
CA GLU A 3 0.72 -0.84 -21.84
C GLU A 3 -0.03 -0.31 -20.61
N LYS A 4 -0.62 -1.22 -19.82
CA LYS A 4 -1.22 -0.88 -18.53
C LYS A 4 -0.16 -0.90 -17.44
N LEU A 5 -0.41 -0.13 -16.39
CA LEU A 5 0.39 -0.22 -15.16
C LEU A 5 0.28 -1.62 -14.54
N ASN A 6 1.40 -2.15 -14.08
CA ASN A 6 1.48 -3.48 -13.50
C ASN A 6 1.54 -3.39 -11.96
N GLY A 7 0.51 -3.90 -11.28
CA GLY A 7 0.44 -3.88 -9.81
C GLY A 7 1.59 -4.64 -9.14
N ASN A 8 2.19 -5.64 -9.78
CA ASN A 8 3.35 -6.35 -9.24
C ASN A 8 4.58 -5.44 -9.12
N ASP A 9 4.73 -4.49 -10.02
CA ASP A 9 5.87 -3.56 -9.98
C ASP A 9 5.74 -2.56 -8.83
N TYR A 10 4.51 -2.22 -8.44
CA TYR A 10 4.25 -1.51 -7.18
C TYR A 10 4.50 -2.41 -5.98
N GLY A 11 3.94 -3.63 -5.96
CA GLY A 11 4.06 -4.57 -4.84
C GLY A 11 5.51 -4.89 -4.45
N LYS A 12 6.43 -5.00 -5.44
CA LYS A 12 7.86 -5.23 -5.21
C LYS A 12 8.55 -4.14 -4.38
N GLN A 13 7.96 -2.95 -4.31
CA GLN A 13 8.54 -1.81 -3.61
C GLN A 13 8.25 -1.84 -2.10
N ALA A 14 7.35 -2.72 -1.65
CA ALA A 14 7.11 -2.97 -0.23
C ALA A 14 8.22 -3.87 0.34
N THR A 15 9.30 -3.25 0.81
CA THR A 15 10.52 -3.93 1.26
C THR A 15 10.75 -3.87 2.77
N ILE A 16 10.26 -2.82 3.46
CA ILE A 16 10.52 -2.60 4.88
C ILE A 16 9.53 -3.39 5.72
N ASP A 17 10.02 -4.27 6.58
CA ASP A 17 9.20 -4.95 7.58
C ASP A 17 8.85 -4.01 8.74
N VAL A 18 7.56 -3.86 9.01
CA VAL A 18 7.04 -2.99 10.07
C VAL A 18 5.96 -3.66 10.89
N LEU A 19 5.80 -3.16 12.11
CA LEU A 19 4.65 -3.36 12.97
C LEU A 19 3.78 -2.11 12.92
N THR A 20 2.50 -2.27 12.61
CA THR A 20 1.49 -1.21 12.78
C THR A 20 1.32 -0.89 14.26
N THR A 21 1.25 0.39 14.62
CA THR A 21 1.04 0.83 16.02
C THR A 21 -0.39 1.30 16.29
N LYS A 22 -1.15 1.54 15.22
CA LYS A 22 -2.54 2.01 15.19
C LYS A 22 -3.31 1.24 14.13
N ASP A 23 -4.64 1.33 14.18
CA ASP A 23 -5.52 0.74 13.17
C ASP A 23 -5.46 1.58 11.89
N VAL A 24 -5.20 0.94 10.74
CA VAL A 24 -4.95 1.61 9.46
C VAL A 24 -5.85 1.06 8.38
N ASP A 25 -6.50 1.94 7.62
CA ASP A 25 -7.29 1.53 6.46
C ASP A 25 -6.37 1.04 5.33
N VAL A 26 -6.71 -0.12 4.78
CA VAL A 26 -6.09 -0.70 3.60
C VAL A 26 -7.04 -0.51 2.42
N TYR A 27 -6.48 -0.02 1.32
CA TYR A 27 -7.17 0.15 0.05
C TYR A 27 -6.57 -0.79 -0.98
N LYS A 28 -7.44 -1.47 -1.72
CA LYS A 28 -7.07 -2.15 -2.95
C LYS A 28 -7.04 -1.13 -4.07
N VAL A 29 -5.96 -1.12 -4.82
CA VAL A 29 -5.76 -0.25 -5.98
C VAL A 29 -5.83 -1.10 -7.23
N THR A 30 -6.83 -0.88 -8.07
CA THR A 30 -6.90 -1.49 -9.41
C THR A 30 -6.17 -0.61 -10.41
N THR A 31 -5.23 -1.18 -11.15
CA THR A 31 -4.37 -0.43 -12.07
C THR A 31 -5.13 0.00 -13.33
N GLY A 32 -4.97 1.28 -13.69
CA GLY A 32 -5.45 1.86 -14.94
C GLY A 32 -4.39 1.84 -16.05
N HIS A 33 -4.63 2.56 -17.14
CA HIS A 33 -3.63 2.75 -18.19
C HIS A 33 -2.52 3.71 -17.72
N PHE A 34 -2.82 4.60 -16.78
CA PHE A 34 -1.88 5.49 -16.11
C PHE A 34 -2.34 5.76 -14.67
N GLU A 35 -1.49 6.36 -13.84
CA GLU A 35 -1.71 6.42 -12.39
C GLU A 35 -2.99 7.17 -12.00
N ALA A 36 -3.36 8.20 -12.78
CA ALA A 36 -4.60 8.96 -12.54
C ALA A 36 -5.88 8.18 -12.85
N GLU A 37 -5.80 7.05 -13.56
CA GLU A 37 -6.92 6.13 -13.79
C GLU A 37 -7.03 5.01 -12.76
N ASN A 38 -6.09 4.92 -11.81
CA ASN A 38 -6.16 3.93 -10.75
C ASN A 38 -7.43 4.12 -9.92
N LYS A 39 -8.08 3.01 -9.58
CA LYS A 39 -9.28 3.00 -8.72
C LYS A 39 -8.91 2.51 -7.33
N PHE A 40 -9.36 3.25 -6.33
CA PHE A 40 -9.07 2.98 -4.93
C PHE A 40 -10.35 2.53 -4.23
N ASP A 41 -10.39 1.28 -3.83
CA ASP A 41 -11.50 0.70 -3.09
C ASP A 41 -11.02 0.31 -1.69
N LYS A 42 -11.75 0.74 -0.66
CA LYS A 42 -11.45 0.32 0.73
C LYS A 42 -11.64 -1.18 0.85
N ASP A 43 -10.58 -1.89 1.23
CA ASP A 43 -10.56 -3.35 1.32
C ASP A 43 -10.78 -3.83 2.76
N SER A 44 -9.99 -3.29 3.69
CA SER A 44 -9.98 -3.77 5.08
C SER A 44 -9.31 -2.77 6.02
N VAL A 45 -9.21 -3.16 7.30
CA VAL A 45 -8.48 -2.43 8.33
C VAL A 45 -7.37 -3.34 8.85
N LEU A 46 -6.13 -2.85 8.83
CA LEU A 46 -5.00 -3.43 9.53
C LEU A 46 -5.07 -3.00 11.00
N LEU A 47 -5.25 -3.96 11.91
CA LEU A 47 -5.27 -3.67 13.34
C LEU A 47 -3.87 -3.38 13.86
N ALA A 48 -3.77 -2.54 14.90
CA ALA A 48 -2.53 -2.31 15.62
C ALA A 48 -1.87 -3.64 16.05
N GLY A 49 -0.54 -3.73 15.87
CA GLY A 49 0.24 -4.94 16.13
C GLY A 49 0.34 -5.89 14.92
N SER A 50 -0.25 -5.56 13.78
CA SER A 50 -0.09 -6.33 12.55
C SER A 50 1.29 -6.12 11.94
N LYS A 51 1.92 -7.22 11.51
CA LYS A 51 3.20 -7.22 10.78
C LYS A 51 2.96 -7.20 9.28
N VAL A 52 3.53 -6.23 8.60
CA VAL A 52 3.41 -6.05 7.14
C VAL A 52 4.70 -5.51 6.56
N LYS A 53 4.87 -5.63 5.25
CA LYS A 53 5.89 -4.88 4.51
C LYS A 53 5.29 -3.60 3.95
N ILE A 54 6.04 -2.51 3.99
CA ILE A 54 5.64 -1.23 3.39
C ILE A 54 6.71 -0.69 2.45
N SER A 55 6.31 0.20 1.52
CA SER A 55 7.26 0.93 0.69
C SER A 55 8.03 2.00 1.49
N GLU A 56 9.28 2.21 1.09
CA GLU A 56 10.13 3.31 1.59
C GLU A 56 9.52 4.68 1.27
N TRP A 57 9.09 4.84 0.02
CA TRP A 57 8.54 6.09 -0.49
C TRP A 57 7.01 6.13 -0.36
N LYS A 58 6.51 7.37 -0.33
CA LYS A 58 5.09 7.68 -0.21
C LYS A 58 4.52 7.92 -1.61
N MET A 59 3.40 7.27 -1.93
CA MET A 59 2.59 7.55 -3.12
C MET A 59 1.76 8.82 -2.92
N SER A 60 1.50 9.56 -4.02
CA SER A 60 0.67 10.78 -4.04
C SER A 60 1.13 11.83 -2.99
N THR A 61 0.22 12.64 -2.43
CA THR A 61 0.37 13.69 -1.40
C THR A 61 0.92 13.18 -0.05
N GLY A 62 2.04 12.46 -0.06
CA GLY A 62 2.80 12.09 1.14
C GLY A 62 2.14 11.08 2.08
N SER A 63 0.93 10.60 1.77
CA SER A 63 0.08 9.91 2.74
C SER A 63 -0.21 8.44 2.42
N LEU A 64 0.16 7.95 1.23
CA LEU A 64 -0.05 6.55 0.86
C LEU A 64 1.25 5.77 0.89
N ARG A 65 1.24 4.57 1.45
CA ARG A 65 2.35 3.61 1.30
C ARG A 65 1.83 2.32 0.70
N ILE A 66 2.62 1.68 -0.15
CA ILE A 66 2.30 0.34 -0.65
C ILE A 66 2.43 -0.62 0.51
N VAL A 67 1.49 -1.55 0.65
CA VAL A 67 1.51 -2.58 1.70
C VAL A 67 1.53 -3.96 1.08
N SER A 68 2.33 -4.86 1.66
CA SER A 68 2.41 -6.26 1.25
C SER A 68 2.42 -7.19 2.46
N SER A 69 1.69 -8.29 2.33
CA SER A 69 1.68 -9.39 3.29
C SER A 69 1.13 -10.65 2.62
N SER A 70 1.04 -11.77 3.34
CA SER A 70 0.32 -12.95 2.85
C SER A 70 -1.15 -12.66 2.50
N ARG A 71 -1.76 -11.63 3.11
CA ARG A 71 -3.13 -11.18 2.81
C ARG A 71 -3.19 -10.15 1.67
N TYR A 72 -2.16 -9.32 1.53
CA TYR A 72 -2.13 -8.19 0.58
C TYR A 72 -1.12 -8.49 -0.52
N GLN A 73 -1.50 -9.38 -1.45
CA GLN A 73 -0.64 -9.80 -2.55
C GLN A 73 -0.97 -9.01 -3.81
N SER A 74 0.04 -8.37 -4.40
CA SER A 74 -0.11 -7.73 -5.70
C SER A 74 -0.35 -8.76 -6.81
N SER A 75 -0.92 -8.27 -7.90
CA SER A 75 -1.06 -8.96 -9.19
C SER A 75 -0.81 -7.95 -10.31
N GLU A 76 -0.90 -8.38 -11.57
CA GLU A 76 -0.77 -7.43 -12.68
C GLU A 76 -1.82 -6.33 -12.66
N GLU A 77 -3.03 -6.63 -12.17
CA GLU A 77 -4.18 -5.72 -12.22
C GLU A 77 -4.40 -4.93 -10.92
N ASN A 78 -3.72 -5.29 -9.83
CA ASN A 78 -3.93 -4.61 -8.55
C ASN A 78 -2.76 -4.72 -7.57
N PHE A 79 -2.72 -3.78 -6.65
CA PHE A 79 -1.84 -3.76 -5.49
C PHE A 79 -2.58 -3.14 -4.30
N TYR A 80 -1.94 -3.05 -3.14
CA TYR A 80 -2.55 -2.55 -1.92
C TYR A 80 -1.78 -1.38 -1.36
N VAL A 81 -2.51 -0.43 -0.79
CA VAL A 81 -1.93 0.72 -0.11
C VAL A 81 -2.59 0.94 1.24
N ILE A 82 -1.88 1.60 2.13
CA ILE A 82 -2.39 2.10 3.40
C ILE A 82 -2.34 3.62 3.40
N TYR A 83 -3.37 4.23 3.99
CA TYR A 83 -3.42 5.67 4.21
C TYR A 83 -2.89 6.01 5.61
N CYS A 84 -1.85 6.85 5.65
CA CYS A 84 -1.17 7.29 6.86
C CYS A 84 -1.04 8.80 6.79
N ASP A 85 -1.48 9.51 7.82
CA ASP A 85 -1.29 10.96 7.91
C ASP A 85 0.21 11.30 7.84
N GLU A 86 0.60 12.17 6.90
CA GLU A 86 1.99 12.52 6.69
C GLU A 86 2.64 13.25 7.88
N ASN A 87 1.83 13.89 8.73
CA ASN A 87 2.27 14.62 9.92
C ASN A 87 2.43 13.71 11.14
N ASP A 88 1.92 12.48 11.06
CA ASP A 88 2.04 11.50 12.12
C ASP A 88 3.05 10.43 11.68
N THR A 89 4.22 10.40 12.32
CA THR A 89 5.26 9.42 12.02
C THR A 89 5.13 8.15 12.86
N THR A 90 4.12 8.08 13.74
CA THR A 90 4.04 7.03 14.76
C THR A 90 3.32 5.78 14.29
N TRP A 91 2.76 5.75 13.06
CA TRP A 91 1.95 4.64 12.53
C TRP A 91 2.67 3.29 12.44
N PHE A 92 4.00 3.33 12.27
CA PHE A 92 4.81 2.13 12.05
C PHE A 92 6.02 2.12 12.95
N LYS A 93 6.37 0.92 13.42
CA LYS A 93 7.65 0.62 14.05
C LYS A 93 8.38 -0.39 13.17
N GLU A 94 9.55 -0.03 12.67
CA GLU A 94 10.43 -0.95 11.94
C GLU A 94 10.84 -2.14 12.83
N LEU A 95 10.94 -3.32 12.22
CA LEU A 95 11.18 -4.61 12.89
C LEU A 95 12.60 -5.13 12.69
#